data_AF-B2I504-F1
#
_entry.id   AF-B2I504-F1
#
_cell.length_a   1.000
_cell.length_b   1.000
_cell.length_c   1.000
_cell.angle_alpha   90.00
_cell.angle_beta   90.00
_cell.angle_gamma   90.00
#
_symmetry.space_group_name_H-M   'P 1'
#
loop_
_entity.id
_entity.type
_entity.pdbx_description
1 polymer ?
#
loop_
_entity_poly.entity_id
_entity_poly.type
_entity_poly.pdbx_seq_one_letter_code
_entity_poly.pdbx_strand_id
1 'polypeptide(L)'
;MRQIPVDSSPYQTQSFQVAGDALRLILRWNPVPCCWSMDLYTATLDQPVAQGVPLVVGVPLLWRRPVDYFFWLTDESGLEMDPMRHDDLGERCLLFVGLKEQVRP
;
A
#
# COMPACT_ATOMS: atom_id res chain seq x y z
N MET A 1 -13.17 1.61 -2.59
CA MET A 1 -11.87 1.08 -2.12
C MET A 1 -12.11 -0.06 -1.15
N ARG A 2 -11.24 -1.07 -1.13
CA ARG A 2 -11.22 -2.19 -0.17
C ARG A 2 -10.05 -1.98 0.80
N GLN A 3 -10.28 -2.11 2.10
CA GLN A 3 -9.21 -2.07 3.09
C GLN A 3 -8.33 -3.31 2.98
N ILE A 4 -7.02 -3.11 3.07
CA ILE A 4 -6.01 -4.16 3.16
C ILE A 4 -5.71 -4.35 4.65
N PRO A 5 -5.88 -5.56 5.22
CA PRO A 5 -5.54 -5.80 6.61
C PRO A 5 -4.02 -5.65 6.78
N VAL A 6 -3.62 -4.77 7.70
CA VAL A 6 -2.22 -4.48 8.03
C VAL A 6 -2.11 -4.31 9.54
N ASP A 7 -0.93 -4.59 10.08
CA ASP A 7 -0.56 -4.36 11.48
C ASP A 7 0.79 -3.63 11.58
N SER A 8 1.35 -3.54 12.79
CA SER A 8 2.64 -2.90 13.07
C SER A 8 3.85 -3.82 12.90
N SER A 9 3.66 -5.07 12.45
CA SER A 9 4.75 -6.01 12.21
C SER A 9 5.67 -5.48 11.10
N PRO A 10 6.98 -5.32 11.33
CA PRO A 10 7.89 -4.61 10.43
C PRO A 10 8.07 -5.26 9.05
N TYR A 11 7.60 -6.50 8.90
CA TYR A 11 7.55 -7.22 7.64
C TYR A 11 6.24 -7.97 7.54
N GLN A 12 5.43 -7.66 6.52
CA GLN A 12 4.15 -8.31 6.26
C GLN A 12 4.07 -8.74 4.80
N THR A 13 3.54 -9.95 4.57
CA THR A 13 3.29 -10.46 3.22
C THR A 13 1.87 -10.99 3.16
N GLN A 14 1.14 -10.59 2.14
CA GLN A 14 -0.22 -11.07 1.90
C GLN A 14 -0.55 -11.16 0.42
N SER A 15 -1.47 -12.06 0.08
CA SER A 15 -1.95 -12.25 -1.28
C SER A 15 -3.43 -11.93 -1.38
N PHE A 16 -3.83 -11.29 -2.46
CA PHE A 16 -5.23 -10.96 -2.73
C PHE A 16 -5.49 -10.76 -4.22
N GLN A 17 -6.76 -10.73 -4.59
CA GLN A 17 -7.21 -10.42 -5.94
C GLN A 17 -7.68 -8.97 -6.04
N VAL A 18 -7.36 -8.28 -7.14
CA VAL A 18 -7.89 -6.96 -7.50
C VAL A 18 -7.82 -6.76 -9.02
N ALA A 19 -8.85 -6.18 -9.64
CA ALA A 19 -8.90 -5.97 -11.09
C ALA A 19 -8.62 -7.21 -11.96
N GLY A 20 -8.89 -8.42 -11.45
CA GLY A 20 -8.57 -9.68 -12.13
C GLY A 20 -7.12 -10.16 -11.95
N ASP A 21 -6.26 -9.36 -11.32
CA ASP A 21 -4.89 -9.73 -11.01
C ASP A 21 -4.77 -10.41 -9.64
N ALA A 22 -4.06 -11.53 -9.62
CA ALA A 22 -3.57 -12.16 -8.41
C ALA A 22 -2.29 -11.44 -7.97
N LEU A 23 -2.31 -10.79 -6.81
CA LEU A 23 -1.19 -9.99 -6.32
C LEU A 23 -0.62 -10.55 -5.02
N ARG A 24 0.69 -10.37 -4.85
CA ARG A 24 1.42 -10.52 -3.59
C ARG A 24 1.97 -9.16 -3.19
N LEU A 25 1.47 -8.64 -2.06
CA LEU A 25 1.92 -7.40 -1.43
C LEU A 25 2.92 -7.73 -0.33
N ILE A 26 4.05 -7.01 -0.30
CA ILE A 26 5.03 -7.05 0.78
C ILE A 26 5.14 -5.64 1.35
N LEU A 27 4.98 -5.50 2.67
CA LEU A 27 5.16 -4.25 3.41
C LEU A 27 6.39 -4.35 4.31
N ARG A 28 7.22 -3.31 4.31
CA ARG A 28 8.50 -3.30 5.03
C ARG A 28 8.70 -1.97 5.74
N TRP A 29 8.95 -2.04 7.04
CA TRP A 29 9.50 -0.94 7.82
C TRP A 29 11.00 -0.83 7.59
N ASN A 30 11.48 0.37 7.28
CA ASN A 30 12.90 0.68 7.22
C ASN A 30 13.29 1.63 8.36
N PRO A 31 14.07 1.18 9.36
CA PRO A 31 14.41 1.98 10.52
C PRO A 31 15.44 3.08 10.22
N VAL A 32 16.13 3.06 9.06
CA VAL A 32 17.15 4.07 8.72
C VAL A 32 16.50 5.39 8.25
N PRO A 33 15.62 5.39 7.23
CA PRO A 33 14.84 6.56 6.86
C PRO A 33 13.55 6.72 7.69
N CYS A 34 13.27 5.80 8.62
CA CYS A 34 12.02 5.74 9.39
C CYS A 34 10.77 5.80 8.50
N CYS A 35 10.69 4.89 7.50
CA CYS A 35 9.56 4.87 6.58
C CYS A 35 9.07 3.46 6.28
N TRP A 36 7.79 3.37 5.92
CA TRP A 36 7.17 2.19 5.35
C TRP A 36 7.29 2.19 3.83
N SER A 37 7.49 1.01 3.26
CA SER A 37 7.49 0.81 1.82
C SER A 37 6.71 -0.43 1.42
N MET A 38 6.21 -0.43 0.20
CA MET A 38 5.57 -1.58 -0.42
C MET A 38 6.32 -2.08 -1.65
N ASP A 39 6.37 -3.39 -1.77
CA ASP A 39 6.64 -4.10 -3.01
C ASP A 39 5.39 -4.88 -3.43
N LEU A 40 5.16 -4.96 -4.72
CA LEU A 40 4.00 -5.61 -5.30
C LEU A 40 4.43 -6.50 -6.46
N TYR A 41 3.99 -7.75 -6.42
CA TYR A 41 4.30 -8.77 -7.41
C TYR A 41 3.00 -9.40 -7.92
N THR A 42 3.03 -9.88 -9.16
CA THR A 42 2.00 -10.83 -9.62
C THR A 42 2.22 -12.17 -8.89
N ALA A 43 1.19 -12.71 -8.27
CA ALA A 43 1.31 -13.94 -7.48
C ALA A 43 1.63 -15.17 -8.34
N THR A 44 1.22 -15.15 -9.62
CA THR A 44 1.33 -16.29 -10.54
C THR A 44 2.74 -16.45 -11.12
N LEU A 45 3.41 -15.35 -11.45
CA LEU A 45 4.70 -15.35 -12.15
C LEU A 45 5.83 -14.72 -11.33
N ASP A 46 5.52 -14.25 -10.13
CA ASP A 46 6.39 -13.45 -9.28
C ASP A 46 7.05 -12.26 -10.01
N GLN A 47 6.36 -11.72 -11.03
CA GLN A 47 6.85 -10.57 -11.77
C GLN A 47 6.59 -9.29 -10.96
N PRO A 48 7.60 -8.42 -10.79
CA PRO A 48 7.44 -7.18 -10.04
C PRO A 48 6.52 -6.22 -10.80
N VAL A 49 5.48 -5.75 -10.11
CA VAL A 49 4.61 -4.66 -10.57
C VAL A 49 5.20 -3.31 -10.13
N ALA A 50 5.62 -3.23 -8.87
CA ALA A 50 6.27 -2.07 -8.28
C ALA A 50 7.13 -2.50 -7.10
N GLN A 51 8.24 -1.80 -6.85
CA GLN A 51 9.15 -2.10 -5.75
C GLN A 51 9.64 -0.82 -5.09
N GLY A 52 9.85 -0.87 -3.78
CA GLY A 52 10.36 0.23 -2.97
C GLY A 52 9.46 1.46 -2.97
N VAL A 53 8.15 1.29 -3.16
CA VAL A 53 7.22 2.42 -3.19
C VAL A 53 6.98 2.88 -1.76
N PRO A 54 7.34 4.12 -1.38
CA PRO A 54 7.08 4.62 -0.03
C PRO A 54 5.57 4.72 0.21
N LEU A 55 5.13 4.35 1.40
CA LEU A 55 3.76 4.58 1.84
C LEU A 55 3.64 6.03 2.32
N VAL A 56 2.83 6.81 1.61
CA VAL A 56 2.57 8.22 1.91
C VAL A 56 1.06 8.46 1.95
N VAL A 57 0.63 9.30 2.89
CA VAL A 57 -0.78 9.59 3.15
C VAL A 57 -1.35 10.51 2.08
N GLY A 58 -2.62 10.30 1.72
CA GLY A 58 -3.40 11.26 0.95
C GLY A 58 -3.11 11.32 -0.55
N VAL A 59 -2.33 10.38 -1.09
CA VAL A 59 -2.06 10.31 -2.55
C VAL A 59 -2.32 8.92 -3.13
N PRO A 60 -2.74 8.82 -4.41
CA PRO A 60 -2.96 7.54 -5.05
C PRO A 60 -1.62 6.93 -5.50
N LEU A 61 -1.14 5.95 -4.73
CA LEU A 61 0.05 5.18 -5.05
C LEU A 61 -0.20 4.32 -6.30
N LEU A 62 0.80 4.24 -7.18
CA LEU A 62 0.74 3.57 -8.49
C LEU A 62 -0.19 4.22 -9.53
N TRP A 63 -0.66 5.45 -9.31
CA TRP A 63 -1.56 6.13 -10.25
C TRP A 63 -1.03 6.16 -11.69
N ARG A 64 0.28 6.42 -11.87
CA ARG A 64 0.93 6.49 -13.18
C ARG A 64 1.36 5.13 -13.75
N ARG A 65 1.21 4.04 -13.01
CA ARG A 65 1.56 2.69 -13.50
C ARG A 65 0.45 2.17 -14.42
N PRO A 66 0.79 1.37 -15.46
CA PRO A 66 -0.20 0.78 -16.37
C PRO A 66 -0.89 -0.44 -15.72
N VAL A 67 -1.58 -0.19 -14.61
CA VAL A 67 -2.42 -1.14 -13.87
C VAL A 67 -3.75 -0.46 -13.55
N ASP A 68 -4.81 -1.25 -13.34
CA ASP A 68 -6.18 -0.74 -13.17
C ASP A 68 -6.55 -0.40 -11.73
N TYR A 69 -5.59 -0.46 -10.81
CA TYR A 69 -5.77 -0.17 -9.39
C TYR A 69 -4.72 0.82 -8.85
N PHE A 70 -5.02 1.40 -7.70
CA PHE A 70 -4.11 2.24 -6.92
C PHE A 70 -4.18 1.83 -5.45
N PHE A 71 -3.13 2.15 -4.71
CA PHE A 71 -3.15 2.05 -3.25
C PHE A 71 -3.35 3.44 -2.65
N TRP A 72 -4.03 3.48 -1.50
CA TRP A 72 -4.31 4.72 -0.79
C TRP A 72 -4.06 4.50 0.68
N LEU A 73 -3.29 5.40 1.29
CA LEU A 73 -3.06 5.40 2.73
C LEU A 73 -3.81 6.56 3.35
N THR A 74 -4.61 6.28 4.39
CA THR A 74 -5.24 7.30 5.23
C THR A 74 -4.50 7.45 6.55
N ASP A 75 -4.64 8.61 7.16
CA ASP A 75 -4.25 8.89 8.55
C ASP A 75 -5.52 9.18 9.36
N GLU A 76 -5.87 8.28 10.27
CA GLU A 76 -7.10 8.38 11.05
C GLU A 76 -6.98 9.41 12.19
N SER A 77 -5.80 10.00 12.43
CA SER A 77 -5.64 11.09 13.40
C SER A 77 -6.18 12.43 12.90
N GLY A 78 -6.39 12.58 11.59
CA GLY A 78 -6.79 13.84 10.96
C GLY A 78 -5.66 14.86 10.78
N LEU A 79 -4.40 14.47 11.03
CA LEU A 79 -3.23 15.33 10.86
C LEU A 79 -2.57 15.21 9.48
N GLU A 80 -3.01 14.25 8.66
CA GLU A 80 -2.48 13.94 7.32
C GLU A 80 -0.98 13.62 7.35
N MET A 81 -0.54 12.90 8.39
CA MET A 81 0.87 12.58 8.62
C MET A 81 1.25 11.19 8.13
N ASP A 82 2.34 11.11 7.37
CA ASP A 82 2.97 9.86 6.96
C ASP A 82 3.34 8.97 8.17
N PRO A 83 3.33 7.63 8.00
CA PRO A 83 3.69 6.70 9.06
C PRO A 83 5.21 6.70 9.29
N MET A 84 5.67 7.61 10.14
CA MET A 84 7.07 7.84 10.49
C MET A 84 7.53 7.02 11.70
N ARG A 85 6.63 6.22 12.28
CA ARG A 85 6.91 5.24 13.33
C ARG A 85 6.45 3.85 12.89
N HIS A 86 7.10 2.81 13.40
CA HIS A 86 6.75 1.43 13.04
C HIS A 86 5.32 1.04 13.46
N ASP A 87 4.83 1.61 14.54
CA ASP A 87 3.51 1.37 15.14
C ASP A 87 2.42 2.23 14.49
N ASP A 88 2.76 3.17 13.62
CA ASP A 88 1.76 3.98 12.93
C ASP A 88 0.91 3.14 11.95
N LEU A 89 1.50 2.15 11.28
CA LEU A 89 0.78 1.31 10.32
C LEU A 89 -0.11 0.29 11.04
N GLY A 90 -1.38 0.21 10.64
CA GLY A 90 -2.37 -0.69 11.22
C GLY A 90 -3.06 -0.16 12.48
N GLU A 91 -2.46 0.81 13.18
CA GLU A 91 -3.11 1.53 14.29
C GLU A 91 -3.68 2.87 13.83
N ARG A 92 -2.82 3.77 13.33
CA ARG A 92 -3.18 5.13 12.91
C ARG A 92 -3.38 5.24 11.41
N CYS A 93 -2.50 4.61 10.64
CA CYS A 93 -2.50 4.66 9.20
C CYS A 93 -3.09 3.37 8.61
N LEU A 94 -4.14 3.52 7.81
CA LEU A 94 -4.86 2.40 7.20
C LEU A 94 -4.60 2.34 5.69
N LEU A 95 -4.36 1.14 5.18
CA LEU A 95 -4.05 0.91 3.77
C LEU A 95 -5.28 0.41 3.02
N PHE A 96 -5.53 0.97 1.85
CA PHE A 96 -6.61 0.60 0.96
C PHE A 96 -6.11 0.33 -0.45
N VAL A 97 -6.87 -0.47 -1.19
CA VAL A 97 -6.75 -0.62 -2.64
C VAL A 97 -8.05 -0.17 -3.32
N GLY A 98 -7.93 0.65 -4.36
CA GLY A 98 -9.05 1.14 -5.17
C GLY A 98 -8.85 0.80 -6.64
N LEU A 99 -9.95 0.76 -7.40
CA LEU A 99 -9.88 0.67 -8.86
C LEU A 99 -9.82 2.08 -9.44
N LYS A 100 -8.98 2.32 -10.44
CA LYS A 100 -8.83 3.65 -11.05
C LYS A 100 -10.13 4.13 -11.72
N GLU A 101 -10.91 3.22 -12.27
CA GLU A 101 -12.25 3.49 -12.83
C GLU A 101 -13.24 4.10 -11.82
N GLN A 102 -13.01 3.92 -10.51
CA GLN A 102 -13.86 4.49 -9.46
C GLN A 102 -13.58 5.97 -9.21
N VAL A 103 -12.43 6.47 -9.67
CA VAL A 103 -12.03 7.88 -9.54
C VAL A 103 -12.44 8.60 -10.82
N ARG A 104 -13.56 9.32 -10.76
CA ARG A 104 -13.99 10.18 -11.86
C ARG A 104 -13.14 11.47 -11.90
N PRO A 105 -12.74 11.96 -13.08
CA PRO A 105 -12.17 13.29 -13.22
C PRO A 105 -13.18 14.39 -12.90
#